data_AF-A0A5A9FA93-F1
#
_entry.id   AF-A0A5A9FA93-F1
#
_cell.length_a   1.000
_cell.length_b   1.000
_cell.length_c   1.000
_cell.angle_alpha   90.00
_cell.angle_beta   90.00
_cell.angle_gamma   90.00
#
_symmetry.space_group_name_H-M   'P 1'
#
loop_
_entity.id
_entity.type
_entity.pdbx_description
1 polymer ?
#
loop_
_entity_poly.entity_id
_entity_poly.type
_entity_poly.pdbx_seq_one_letter_code
_entity_poly.pdbx_strand_id
1 'polypeptide(L)'
;MNAPSRAPTVVRSSSLSGYPDCPRRAAAKLFLREIEAAGFELRDLPSNVGAAVGTGVHAAAALILKEKAATGSLPPVDVATDAAIEELRRAAEPGITYDRETPALNEAEQQAKRMVLVYRHQIAPDVQPLIVEERLEAQVTPDIILSGQSDVIAREPGRIRDLKGGKTMGCHAPQIGSYSLLARSNGIEVTEACVDWIQRVPLKKPQPDAAVHRYDVATAETAAVNVLRHIEGDLTTFRHGDPERHLLPGDPWAFVANPSSKLCSAKWCPAHGTAFCREHAAIEE
;
A
#
# COMPACT_ATOMS: atom_id res chain seq x y z
N MET A 1 37.15 -11.41 -7.90
CA MET A 1 36.80 -9.98 -8.04
C MET A 1 35.40 -9.83 -7.47
N ASN A 2 35.24 -9.16 -6.33
CA ASN A 2 33.91 -8.93 -5.77
C ASN A 2 33.20 -7.91 -6.67
N ALA A 3 32.06 -8.30 -7.23
CA ALA A 3 31.17 -7.35 -7.88
C ALA A 3 30.87 -6.20 -6.89
N PRO A 4 30.76 -4.94 -7.35
CA PRO A 4 30.40 -3.84 -6.47
C PRO A 4 29.11 -4.22 -5.71
N SER A 5 29.14 -4.19 -4.37
CA SER A 5 27.98 -4.55 -3.56
C SER A 5 26.85 -3.58 -3.90
N ARG A 6 25.84 -4.07 -4.61
CA ARG A 6 24.66 -3.28 -4.93
C ARG A 6 23.95 -2.95 -3.62
N ALA A 7 23.50 -1.71 -3.47
CA ALA A 7 22.69 -1.35 -2.31
C ALA A 7 21.44 -2.25 -2.26
N PRO A 8 21.01 -2.74 -1.08
CA PRO A 8 19.79 -3.52 -0.95
C PRO A 8 18.58 -2.77 -1.50
N THR A 9 17.66 -3.51 -2.09
CA THR A 9 16.40 -2.96 -2.61
C THR A 9 15.39 -2.84 -1.48
N VAL A 10 14.78 -1.65 -1.37
CA VAL A 10 13.74 -1.39 -0.38
C VAL A 10 12.40 -1.89 -0.92
N VAL A 11 11.82 -2.88 -0.24
CA VAL A 11 10.47 -3.39 -0.51
C VAL A 11 9.50 -2.75 0.49
N ARG A 12 8.48 -2.07 -0.02
CA ARG A 12 7.44 -1.45 0.83
C ARG A 12 6.39 -2.48 1.23
N SER A 13 6.04 -2.50 2.51
CA SER A 13 5.01 -3.37 3.10
C SER A 13 3.67 -3.34 2.34
N SER A 14 3.24 -2.15 1.89
CA SER A 14 1.99 -1.98 1.13
C SER A 14 2.00 -2.65 -0.26
N SER A 15 3.17 -2.92 -0.83
CA SER A 15 3.29 -3.58 -2.13
C SER A 15 3.08 -5.09 -2.04
N LEU A 16 3.23 -5.71 -0.87
CA LEU A 16 3.07 -7.15 -0.68
C LEU A 16 1.63 -7.61 -0.98
N SER A 17 0.63 -6.78 -0.73
CA SER A 17 -0.77 -7.13 -1.05
C SER A 17 -1.04 -7.17 -2.56
N GLY A 18 -0.29 -6.39 -3.35
CA GLY A 18 -0.48 -6.28 -4.80
C GLY A 18 0.37 -7.23 -5.64
N TYR A 19 1.48 -7.72 -5.08
CA TYR A 19 2.43 -8.59 -5.77
C TYR A 19 1.81 -9.91 -6.25
N PRO A 20 1.02 -10.65 -5.44
CA PRO A 20 0.42 -11.92 -5.86
C PRO A 20 -0.57 -11.82 -7.02
N ASP A 21 -1.18 -10.65 -7.26
CA ASP A 21 -2.11 -10.49 -8.38
C ASP A 21 -1.37 -10.42 -9.72
N CYS A 22 -0.28 -9.67 -9.80
CA CYS A 22 0.54 -9.56 -11.00
C CYS A 22 1.96 -9.08 -10.64
N PRO A 23 2.93 -10.01 -10.48
CA PRO A 23 4.33 -9.69 -10.18
C PRO A 23 4.90 -8.65 -11.13
N ARG A 24 4.65 -8.75 -12.44
CA ARG A 24 5.16 -7.77 -13.42
C ARG A 24 4.65 -6.35 -13.20
N ARG A 25 3.37 -6.18 -12.86
CA ARG A 25 2.81 -4.85 -12.53
C ARG A 25 3.37 -4.32 -11.22
N ALA A 26 3.56 -5.18 -10.22
CA ALA A 26 4.12 -4.79 -8.94
C ALA A 26 5.60 -4.41 -9.06
N ALA A 27 6.38 -5.16 -9.84
CA ALA A 27 7.77 -4.89 -10.17
C ALA A 27 7.95 -3.54 -10.86
N ALA A 28 7.07 -3.19 -11.81
CA ALA A 28 7.08 -1.87 -12.47
C ALA A 28 6.95 -0.68 -11.50
N LYS A 29 6.47 -0.90 -10.27
CA LYS A 29 6.38 0.12 -9.22
C LYS A 29 7.51 -0.02 -8.19
N LEU A 30 7.83 -1.24 -7.79
CA LEU A 30 8.83 -1.54 -6.76
C LEU A 30 10.27 -1.36 -7.26
N PHE A 31 10.53 -1.79 -8.49
CA PHE A 31 11.87 -1.90 -9.08
C PHE A 31 12.03 -0.97 -10.29
N LEU A 32 11.31 0.16 -10.29
CA LEU A 32 11.31 1.15 -11.37
C LEU A 32 12.74 1.45 -11.87
N ARG A 33 13.64 1.80 -10.95
CA ARG A 33 15.04 2.12 -11.28
C ARG A 33 15.80 0.95 -11.91
N GLU A 34 15.53 -0.28 -11.47
CA GLU A 34 16.20 -1.47 -12.02
C GLU A 34 15.68 -1.80 -13.42
N ILE A 35 14.37 -1.63 -13.63
CA ILE A 35 13.70 -1.86 -14.91
C ILE A 35 14.12 -0.79 -15.94
N GLU A 36 14.20 0.48 -15.53
CA GLU A 36 14.73 1.56 -16.36
C GLU A 36 16.21 1.34 -16.71
N ALA A 37 17.02 0.91 -15.73
CA ALA A 37 18.42 0.57 -15.98
C ALA A 37 18.62 -0.62 -16.94
N ALA A 38 17.63 -1.50 -17.04
CA ALA A 38 17.59 -2.58 -18.03
C ALA A 38 17.09 -2.12 -19.42
N GLY A 39 16.81 -0.82 -19.60
CA GLY A 39 16.46 -0.22 -20.89
C GLY A 39 14.95 -0.19 -21.18
N PHE A 40 14.10 -0.42 -20.18
CA PHE A 40 12.65 -0.37 -20.36
C PHE A 40 12.08 1.00 -19.97
N GLU A 41 11.16 1.49 -20.81
CA GLU A 41 10.33 2.64 -20.48
C GLU A 41 8.97 2.17 -19.92
N LEU A 42 8.53 2.82 -18.85
CA LEU A 42 7.26 2.58 -18.18
C LEU A 42 6.36 3.81 -18.30
N ARG A 43 5.05 3.58 -18.19
CA ARG A 43 4.06 4.65 -18.25
C ARG A 43 4.00 5.36 -16.91
N ASP A 44 3.96 6.68 -16.94
CA ASP A 44 3.48 7.45 -15.80
C ASP A 44 1.96 7.34 -15.71
N LEU A 45 1.45 7.13 -14.50
CA LEU A 45 0.01 6.99 -14.25
C LEU A 45 -0.43 8.07 -13.27
N PRO A 46 -1.40 8.93 -13.63
CA PRO A 46 -1.95 9.88 -12.68
C PRO A 46 -2.59 9.13 -11.50
N SER A 47 -2.58 9.77 -10.34
CA SER A 47 -3.31 9.25 -9.19
C SER A 47 -4.82 9.21 -9.50
N ASN A 48 -5.55 8.37 -8.77
CA ASN A 48 -7.00 8.32 -8.87
C ASN A 48 -7.62 9.00 -7.65
N VAL A 49 -8.78 9.60 -7.84
CA VAL A 49 -9.50 10.33 -6.77
C VAL A 49 -9.74 9.48 -5.53
N GLY A 50 -9.94 8.17 -5.68
CA GLY A 50 -10.11 7.26 -4.55
C GLY A 50 -8.84 7.13 -3.70
N ALA A 51 -7.67 7.09 -4.34
CA ALA A 51 -6.38 7.10 -3.64
C ALA A 51 -6.14 8.46 -2.96
N ALA A 52 -6.43 9.58 -3.62
CA ALA A 52 -6.29 10.92 -3.03
C ALA A 52 -7.20 11.12 -1.79
N VAL A 53 -8.46 10.66 -1.86
CA VAL A 53 -9.36 10.61 -0.69
C VAL A 53 -8.75 9.77 0.42
N GLY A 54 -8.25 8.57 0.09
CA GLY A 54 -7.56 7.71 1.05
C GLY A 54 -6.40 8.42 1.75
N THR A 55 -5.50 9.05 0.99
CA THR A 55 -4.37 9.82 1.52
C THR A 55 -4.82 10.90 2.50
N GLY A 56 -5.85 11.68 2.17
CA GLY A 56 -6.40 12.68 3.07
C GLY A 56 -6.94 12.09 4.37
N VAL A 57 -7.67 10.97 4.31
CA VAL A 57 -8.21 10.31 5.51
C VAL A 57 -7.08 9.73 6.37
N HIS A 58 -6.04 9.14 5.78
CA HIS A 58 -4.85 8.68 6.51
C HIS A 58 -4.12 9.84 7.20
N ALA A 59 -3.89 10.96 6.50
CA ALA A 59 -3.24 12.13 7.07
C ALA A 59 -4.02 12.69 8.28
N ALA A 60 -5.35 12.74 8.20
CA ALA A 60 -6.18 13.13 9.33
C ALA A 60 -6.14 12.12 10.48
N ALA A 61 -6.18 10.82 10.20
CA ALA A 61 -6.07 9.77 11.21
C ALA A 61 -4.72 9.86 11.97
N ALA A 62 -3.63 10.07 11.22
CA ALA A 62 -2.30 10.30 11.75
C ALA A 62 -2.25 11.50 12.69
N LEU A 63 -2.81 12.64 12.26
CA LEU A 63 -2.89 13.86 13.07
C LEU A 63 -3.69 13.60 14.35
N ILE A 64 -4.88 13.00 14.23
CA ILE A 64 -5.75 12.67 15.36
C ILE A 64 -5.00 11.84 16.40
N LEU A 65 -4.33 10.77 15.96
CA LEU A 65 -3.65 9.85 16.87
C LEU A 65 -2.36 10.44 17.45
N LYS A 66 -1.61 11.26 16.69
CA LYS A 66 -0.44 11.97 17.20
C LYS A 66 -0.82 12.97 18.29
N GLU A 67 -1.89 13.73 18.08
CA GLU A 67 -2.38 14.66 19.10
C GLU A 67 -2.92 13.93 20.33
N LYS A 68 -3.62 12.80 20.14
CA LYS A 68 -4.06 11.94 21.24
C LYS A 68 -2.88 11.37 22.03
N ALA A 69 -1.81 10.95 21.34
CA ALA A 69 -0.60 10.45 21.99
C ALA A 69 0.07 11.54 22.84
N ALA A 70 0.07 12.78 22.37
CA ALA A 70 0.73 13.90 23.03
C ALA A 70 -0.09 14.51 24.19
N THR A 71 -1.42 14.58 24.04
CA THR A 71 -2.30 15.36 24.94
C THR A 71 -3.31 14.49 25.72
N GLY A 72 -3.47 13.23 25.34
CA GLY A 72 -4.55 12.36 25.82
C GLY A 72 -5.93 12.67 25.23
N SER A 73 -6.06 13.69 24.39
CA SER A 73 -7.34 14.15 23.83
C SER A 73 -7.34 14.13 22.30
N LEU A 74 -8.53 13.97 21.70
CA LEU A 74 -8.68 14.09 20.25
C LEU A 74 -8.70 15.57 19.84
N PRO A 75 -8.12 15.94 18.68
CA PRO A 75 -8.17 17.32 18.19
C PRO A 75 -9.61 17.73 17.88
N PRO A 76 -9.88 19.05 17.77
CA PRO A 76 -11.12 19.57 17.21
C PRO A 76 -11.47 18.94 15.84
N VAL A 77 -12.76 18.87 15.55
CA VAL A 77 -13.26 18.21 14.32
C VAL A 77 -12.78 18.92 13.06
N ASP A 78 -12.83 20.24 13.06
CA ASP A 78 -12.38 21.11 11.97
C ASP A 78 -10.90 20.90 11.66
N VAL A 79 -10.03 20.88 12.68
CA VAL A 79 -8.59 20.60 12.53
C VAL A 79 -8.35 19.28 11.81
N ALA A 80 -9.05 18.21 12.21
CA ALA A 80 -8.90 16.92 11.55
C ALA A 80 -9.43 16.92 10.11
N THR A 81 -10.57 17.56 9.84
CA THR A 81 -11.16 17.58 8.51
C THR A 81 -10.41 18.48 7.54
N ASP A 82 -9.84 19.59 8.02
CA ASP A 82 -9.05 20.52 7.21
C ASP A 82 -7.73 19.88 6.79
N ALA A 83 -7.06 19.16 7.69
CA ALA A 83 -5.87 18.38 7.35
C ALA A 83 -6.13 17.34 6.25
N ALA A 84 -7.30 16.69 6.27
CA ALA A 84 -7.69 15.74 5.24
C ALA A 84 -7.88 16.40 3.87
N ILE A 85 -8.54 17.56 3.86
CA ILE A 85 -8.84 18.31 2.64
C ILE A 85 -7.55 18.87 2.04
N GLU A 86 -6.66 19.41 2.87
CA GLU A 86 -5.37 19.94 2.42
C GLU A 86 -4.54 18.86 1.74
N GLU A 87 -4.38 17.70 2.38
CA GLU A 87 -3.57 16.61 1.81
C GLU A 87 -4.21 16.01 0.55
N LEU A 88 -5.55 15.93 0.51
CA LEU A 88 -6.28 15.53 -0.70
C LEU A 88 -6.00 16.50 -1.85
N ARG A 89 -6.06 17.82 -1.61
CA ARG A 89 -5.78 18.85 -2.63
C ARG A 89 -4.34 18.76 -3.15
N ARG A 90 -3.35 18.57 -2.26
CA ARG A 90 -1.95 18.33 -2.66
C ARG A 90 -1.82 17.08 -3.54
N ALA A 91 -2.47 15.98 -3.15
CA ALA A 91 -2.48 14.76 -3.95
C ALA A 91 -3.18 14.92 -5.31
N ALA A 92 -4.07 15.91 -5.45
CA ALA A 92 -4.78 16.23 -6.68
C ALA A 92 -4.03 17.19 -7.61
N GLU A 93 -3.04 17.94 -7.10
CA GLU A 93 -2.33 19.01 -7.82
C GLU A 93 -1.67 18.56 -9.14
N PRO A 94 -1.01 17.38 -9.23
CA PRO A 94 -0.43 16.89 -10.49
C PRO A 94 -1.48 16.42 -11.53
N GLY A 95 -2.76 16.43 -11.17
CA GLY A 95 -3.86 15.86 -11.95
C GLY A 95 -4.28 14.48 -11.45
N ILE A 96 -5.60 14.30 -11.28
CA ILE A 96 -6.20 13.03 -10.84
C ILE A 96 -7.30 12.57 -11.79
N THR A 97 -7.47 11.26 -11.85
CA THR A 97 -8.59 10.64 -12.56
C THR A 97 -9.78 10.45 -11.63
N TYR A 98 -10.94 10.94 -12.06
CA TYR A 98 -12.20 10.80 -11.32
C TYR A 98 -12.86 9.44 -11.60
N ASP A 99 -13.77 9.05 -10.71
CA ASP A 99 -14.58 7.84 -10.88
C ASP A 99 -16.06 8.10 -10.62
N ARG A 100 -16.91 7.11 -10.87
CA ARG A 100 -18.37 7.24 -10.74
C ARG A 100 -18.81 7.59 -9.32
N GLU A 101 -18.03 7.20 -8.32
CA GLU A 101 -18.33 7.41 -6.91
C GLU A 101 -17.85 8.78 -6.43
N THR A 102 -16.88 9.38 -7.12
CA THR A 102 -16.34 10.71 -6.85
C THR A 102 -16.04 11.41 -8.17
N PRO A 103 -17.03 12.09 -8.78
CA PRO A 103 -16.91 12.67 -10.10
C PRO A 103 -16.18 14.03 -10.12
N ALA A 104 -15.97 14.66 -8.96
CA ALA A 104 -15.38 15.99 -8.85
C ALA A 104 -14.63 16.19 -7.52
N LEU A 105 -13.71 17.17 -7.48
CA LEU A 105 -12.85 17.45 -6.32
C LEU A 105 -13.66 17.86 -5.07
N ASN A 106 -14.67 18.71 -5.25
CA ASN A 106 -15.56 19.11 -4.16
C ASN A 106 -16.27 17.89 -3.53
N GLU A 107 -16.69 16.92 -4.33
CA GLU A 107 -17.28 15.67 -3.82
C GLU A 107 -16.25 14.82 -3.07
N ALA A 108 -15.00 14.81 -3.55
CA ALA A 108 -13.89 14.13 -2.88
C ALA A 108 -13.62 14.72 -1.49
N GLU A 109 -13.62 16.05 -1.36
CA GLU A 109 -13.46 16.75 -0.09
C GLU A 109 -14.60 16.42 0.90
N GLN A 110 -15.85 16.42 0.43
CA GLN A 110 -17.00 16.06 1.27
C GLN A 110 -16.98 14.59 1.69
N GLN A 111 -16.50 13.68 0.83
CA GLN A 111 -16.31 12.28 1.19
C GLN A 111 -15.19 12.09 2.20
N ALA A 112 -14.03 12.72 2.00
CA ALA A 112 -12.94 12.68 2.96
C ALA A 112 -13.40 13.16 4.33
N LYS A 113 -14.11 14.30 4.38
CA LYS A 113 -14.72 14.82 5.62
C LYS A 113 -15.61 13.78 6.30
N ARG A 114 -16.55 13.16 5.59
CA ARG A 114 -17.44 12.13 6.14
C ARG A 114 -16.68 10.91 6.68
N MET A 115 -15.63 10.47 5.97
CA MET A 115 -14.80 9.35 6.40
C MET A 115 -13.96 9.68 7.64
N VAL A 116 -13.42 10.90 7.71
CA VAL A 116 -12.69 11.38 8.89
C VAL A 116 -13.59 11.48 10.11
N LEU A 117 -14.84 11.92 9.94
CA LEU A 117 -15.81 11.93 11.03
C LEU A 117 -16.06 10.51 11.58
N VAL A 118 -16.25 9.52 10.70
CA VAL A 118 -16.37 8.11 11.12
C VAL A 118 -15.14 7.68 11.90
N TYR A 119 -13.94 7.92 11.38
CA TYR A 119 -12.70 7.56 12.07
C TYR A 119 -12.60 8.20 13.46
N ARG A 120 -12.79 9.52 13.54
CA ARG A 120 -12.67 10.29 14.77
C ARG A 120 -13.70 9.88 15.83
N HIS A 121 -14.91 9.53 15.43
CA HIS A 121 -15.99 9.20 16.36
C HIS A 121 -16.08 7.73 16.74
N GLN A 122 -15.69 6.81 15.85
CA GLN A 122 -15.93 5.38 16.05
C GLN A 122 -14.65 4.56 16.25
N ILE A 123 -13.49 5.04 15.79
CA ILE A 123 -12.22 4.28 15.88
C ILE A 123 -11.26 4.96 16.85
N ALA A 124 -10.93 6.23 16.60
CA ALA A 124 -9.92 6.97 17.36
C ALA A 124 -10.14 6.99 18.89
N PRO A 125 -11.37 7.04 19.44
CA PRO A 125 -11.58 7.02 20.89
C PRO A 125 -11.04 5.75 21.56
N ASP A 126 -11.09 4.61 20.88
CA ASP A 126 -10.71 3.30 21.43
C ASP A 126 -9.23 2.95 21.17
N VAL A 127 -8.52 3.75 20.38
CA VAL A 127 -7.10 3.52 20.07
C VAL A 127 -6.22 4.22 21.11
N GLN A 128 -5.37 3.47 21.79
CA GLN A 128 -4.31 4.02 22.66
C GLN A 128 -2.97 3.97 21.91
N PRO A 129 -2.55 5.04 21.22
CA PRO A 129 -1.40 5.00 20.33
C PRO A 129 -0.07 4.81 21.09
N LEU A 130 0.75 3.88 20.60
CA LEU A 130 2.16 3.74 20.96
C LEU A 130 3.04 4.37 19.88
N ILE A 131 2.82 3.95 18.63
CA ILE A 131 3.54 4.42 17.44
C ILE A 131 2.48 4.84 16.41
N VAL A 132 2.66 6.00 15.78
CA VAL A 132 1.74 6.52 14.76
C VAL A 132 2.52 6.94 13.54
N GLU A 133 2.28 6.26 12.41
CA GLU A 133 2.90 6.58 11.12
C GLU A 133 4.44 6.70 11.19
N GLU A 134 5.08 5.87 12.02
CA GLU A 134 6.54 5.82 12.12
C GLU A 134 7.08 4.73 11.22
N ARG A 135 8.17 5.02 10.51
CA ARG A 135 8.80 4.07 9.60
C ARG A 135 9.60 3.06 10.42
N LEU A 136 9.27 1.79 10.23
CA LEU A 136 10.09 0.66 10.69
C LEU A 136 10.75 -0.01 9.50
N GLU A 137 11.99 -0.42 9.67
CA GLU A 137 12.76 -1.13 8.66
C GLU A 137 13.45 -2.35 9.26
N ALA A 138 13.64 -3.37 8.43
CA ALA A 138 14.42 -4.56 8.78
C ALA A 138 15.09 -5.12 7.53
N GLN A 139 16.38 -5.48 7.64
CA GLN A 139 17.04 -6.28 6.62
C GLN A 139 16.46 -7.70 6.67
N VAL A 140 15.77 -8.12 5.62
CA VAL A 140 15.14 -9.45 5.56
C VAL A 140 16.05 -10.47 4.87
N THR A 141 16.82 -10.02 3.88
CA THR A 141 17.83 -10.81 3.15
C THR A 141 18.97 -9.88 2.75
N PRO A 142 20.16 -10.33 2.32
CA PRO A 142 21.25 -9.42 1.93
C PRO A 142 20.86 -8.40 0.85
N ASP A 143 19.89 -8.75 0.00
CA ASP A 143 19.44 -7.94 -1.13
C ASP A 143 18.18 -7.12 -0.85
N ILE A 144 17.48 -7.35 0.26
CA ILE A 144 16.18 -6.74 0.55
C ILE A 144 16.13 -6.12 1.94
N ILE A 145 15.73 -4.85 1.98
CA ILE A 145 15.26 -4.16 3.18
C ILE A 145 13.74 -4.09 3.08
N LEU A 146 13.04 -4.67 4.06
CA LEU A 146 11.61 -4.45 4.23
C LEU A 146 11.42 -3.10 4.94
N SER A 147 10.56 -2.25 4.40
CA SER A 147 10.25 -0.93 4.95
C SER A 147 8.73 -0.78 5.04
N GLY A 148 8.24 -0.26 6.16
CA GLY A 148 6.81 -0.18 6.42
C GLY A 148 6.46 0.94 7.38
N GLN A 149 5.26 1.44 7.22
CA GLN A 149 4.65 2.44 8.09
C GLN A 149 3.20 1.96 8.28
N SER A 150 2.93 1.34 9.43
CA SER A 150 1.56 1.05 9.84
C SER A 150 0.94 2.34 10.36
N ASP A 151 -0.37 2.54 10.16
CA ASP A 151 -1.01 3.77 10.63
C ASP A 151 -0.88 3.92 12.14
N VAL A 152 -1.08 2.83 12.90
CA VAL A 152 -0.83 2.81 14.34
C VAL A 152 -0.47 1.42 14.89
N ILE A 153 0.47 1.41 15.84
CA ILE A 153 0.61 0.31 16.80
C ILE A 153 0.06 0.82 18.14
N ALA A 154 -0.94 0.14 18.69
CA ALA A 154 -1.59 0.53 19.94
C ALA A 154 -0.99 -0.21 21.15
N ARG A 155 -0.93 0.46 22.31
CA ARG A 155 -0.27 -0.02 23.54
C ARG A 155 -0.85 -1.33 24.08
N GLU A 156 -2.17 -1.48 24.06
CA GLU A 156 -2.84 -2.64 24.64
C GLU A 156 -3.96 -3.15 23.73
N PRO A 157 -4.01 -4.44 23.36
CA PRO A 157 -2.99 -5.48 23.55
C PRO A 157 -2.00 -5.50 22.35
N GLY A 158 -0.99 -4.61 22.31
CA GLY A 158 0.04 -4.62 21.26
C GLY A 158 -0.53 -4.81 19.85
N ARG A 159 -1.43 -3.91 19.44
CA ARG A 159 -2.30 -4.14 18.26
C ARG A 159 -1.86 -3.29 17.08
N ILE A 160 -1.51 -3.93 15.97
CA ILE A 160 -1.38 -3.24 14.68
C ILE A 160 -2.77 -2.90 14.18
N ARG A 161 -3.00 -1.62 13.87
CA ARG A 161 -4.20 -1.17 13.18
C ARG A 161 -3.83 -0.40 11.94
N ASP A 162 -4.44 -0.82 10.85
CA ASP A 162 -4.23 -0.25 9.53
C ASP A 162 -5.59 0.20 9.01
N LEU A 163 -5.76 1.51 8.87
CA LEU A 163 -6.88 2.15 8.24
C LEU A 163 -6.89 1.80 6.75
N LYS A 164 -8.06 1.42 6.25
CA LYS A 164 -8.29 1.21 4.83
C LYS A 164 -9.60 1.84 4.43
N GLY A 165 -9.61 2.39 3.22
CA GLY A 165 -10.80 2.97 2.62
C GLY A 165 -10.90 2.64 1.13
N GLY A 166 -12.12 2.62 0.63
CA GLY A 166 -12.39 2.30 -0.77
C GLY A 166 -13.82 1.82 -0.99
N LYS A 167 -14.11 1.38 -2.22
CA LYS A 167 -15.45 0.89 -2.59
C LYS A 167 -15.72 -0.50 -2.02
N THR A 168 -14.69 -1.35 -2.06
CA THR A 168 -14.72 -2.75 -1.65
C THR A 168 -13.43 -3.06 -0.89
N MET A 169 -13.55 -3.86 0.18
CA MET A 169 -12.41 -4.33 0.95
C MET A 169 -11.58 -5.33 0.13
N GLY A 170 -10.25 -5.18 0.14
CA GLY A 170 -9.31 -6.14 -0.43
C GLY A 170 -8.76 -7.11 0.62
N CYS A 171 -7.89 -8.02 0.19
CA CYS A 171 -7.11 -8.84 1.12
C CYS A 171 -5.81 -8.10 1.46
N HIS A 172 -5.58 -7.84 2.75
CA HIS A 172 -4.41 -7.10 3.23
C HIS A 172 -3.48 -7.95 4.12
N ALA A 173 -3.72 -9.27 4.19
CA ALA A 173 -2.97 -10.17 5.08
C ALA A 173 -1.44 -10.07 4.91
N PRO A 174 -0.85 -10.04 3.69
CA PRO A 174 0.60 -9.89 3.55
C PRO A 174 1.14 -8.55 4.08
N GLN A 175 0.42 -7.45 3.88
CA GLN A 175 0.80 -6.14 4.40
C GLN A 175 0.73 -6.11 5.93
N ILE A 176 -0.37 -6.62 6.51
CA ILE A 176 -0.54 -6.71 7.96
C ILE A 176 0.56 -7.58 8.59
N GLY A 177 0.85 -8.73 7.99
CA GLY A 177 1.94 -9.60 8.43
C GLY A 177 3.28 -8.91 8.41
N SER A 178 3.59 -8.14 7.35
CA SER A 178 4.85 -7.40 7.28
C SER A 178 4.99 -6.34 8.36
N TYR A 179 3.91 -5.67 8.75
CA TYR A 179 3.93 -4.74 9.88
C TYR A 179 4.22 -5.47 11.20
N SER A 180 3.67 -6.67 11.40
CA SER A 180 3.96 -7.50 12.59
C SER A 180 5.43 -7.88 12.65
N LEU A 181 5.99 -8.36 11.54
CA LEU A 181 7.41 -8.73 11.44
C LEU A 181 8.33 -7.52 11.69
N LEU A 182 7.99 -6.34 11.14
CA LEU A 182 8.74 -5.11 11.37
C LEU A 182 8.69 -4.66 12.83
N ALA A 183 7.51 -4.66 13.45
CA ALA A 183 7.35 -4.32 14.85
C ALA A 183 8.19 -5.25 15.75
N ARG A 184 8.10 -6.57 15.53
CA ARG A 184 8.88 -7.57 16.27
C ARG A 184 10.39 -7.38 16.10
N SER A 185 10.84 -7.10 14.87
CA SER A 185 12.26 -6.84 14.58
C SER A 185 12.79 -5.58 15.26
N ASN A 186 11.89 -4.67 15.66
CA ASN A 186 12.19 -3.45 16.39
C ASN A 186 11.82 -3.55 17.88
N GLY A 187 11.69 -4.76 18.42
CA GLY A 187 11.49 -5.01 19.86
C GLY A 187 10.07 -4.73 20.37
N ILE A 188 9.09 -4.62 19.48
CA ILE A 188 7.68 -4.38 19.83
C ILE A 188 6.92 -5.69 19.74
N GLU A 189 6.31 -6.08 20.85
CA GLU A 189 5.42 -7.26 20.88
C GLU A 189 4.09 -6.94 20.20
N VAL A 190 3.70 -7.81 19.26
CA VAL A 190 2.43 -7.72 18.55
C VAL A 190 1.62 -8.98 18.84
N THR A 191 0.46 -8.81 19.45
CA THR A 191 -0.45 -9.91 19.79
C THR A 191 -1.74 -9.88 18.98
N GLU A 192 -2.08 -8.74 18.39
CA GLU A 192 -3.29 -8.60 17.58
C GLU A 192 -3.05 -7.72 16.36
N ALA A 193 -3.81 -7.97 15.30
CA ALA A 193 -3.80 -7.10 14.13
C ALA A 193 -5.21 -6.96 13.54
N CYS A 194 -5.54 -5.76 13.08
CA CYS A 194 -6.79 -5.51 12.39
C CYS A 194 -6.66 -4.44 11.30
N VAL A 195 -7.61 -4.49 10.38
CA VAL A 195 -7.89 -3.38 9.46
C VAL A 195 -9.13 -2.63 9.95
N ASP A 196 -8.99 -1.33 10.10
CA ASP A 196 -10.10 -0.41 10.33
C ASP A 196 -10.63 0.06 8.96
N TRP A 197 -11.82 -0.41 8.58
CA TRP A 197 -12.40 -0.15 7.27
C TRP A 197 -13.41 0.97 7.32
N ILE A 198 -13.22 1.97 6.45
CA ILE A 198 -14.22 3.01 6.21
C ILE A 198 -14.57 3.00 4.72
N GLN A 199 -15.79 2.59 4.40
CA GLN A 199 -16.21 2.48 3.01
C GLN A 199 -16.38 3.87 2.39
N ARG A 200 -15.75 4.09 1.22
CA ARG A 200 -16.01 5.27 0.39
C ARG A 200 -17.28 5.05 -0.42
N VAL A 201 -18.29 5.90 -0.19
CA VAL A 201 -19.58 5.85 -0.88
C VAL A 201 -19.94 7.20 -1.51
N PRO A 202 -20.72 7.24 -2.60
CA PRO A 202 -21.23 8.49 -3.18
C PRO A 202 -21.98 9.34 -2.14
N LEU A 203 -21.96 10.67 -2.29
CA LEU A 203 -22.59 11.59 -1.32
C LEU A 203 -24.09 11.35 -1.11
N LYS A 204 -24.80 10.87 -2.14
CA LYS A 204 -26.23 10.50 -2.06
C LYS A 204 -26.53 9.30 -1.14
N LYS A 205 -25.51 8.53 -0.74
CA LYS A 205 -25.66 7.43 0.22
C LYS A 205 -25.22 7.89 1.60
N PRO A 206 -25.88 7.46 2.68
CA PRO A 206 -25.37 7.70 4.04
C PRO A 206 -23.99 7.08 4.21
N GLN A 207 -23.14 7.68 5.04
CA GLN A 207 -21.82 7.15 5.34
C GLN A 207 -21.99 5.92 6.22
N PRO A 208 -21.53 4.73 5.81
CA PRO A 208 -21.60 3.56 6.66
C PRO A 208 -20.69 3.73 7.89
N ASP A 209 -21.05 3.03 8.97
CA ASP A 209 -20.19 2.86 10.12
C ASP A 209 -18.89 2.15 9.75
N ALA A 210 -17.86 2.35 10.57
CA ALA A 210 -16.60 1.64 10.44
C ALA A 210 -16.80 0.14 10.68
N ALA A 211 -16.04 -0.68 9.94
CA ALA A 211 -15.94 -2.11 10.20
C ALA A 211 -14.52 -2.47 10.64
N VAL A 212 -14.38 -3.37 11.61
CA VAL A 212 -13.08 -3.86 12.07
C VAL A 212 -12.89 -5.29 11.60
N HIS A 213 -11.87 -5.51 10.77
CA HIS A 213 -11.52 -6.82 10.24
C HIS A 213 -10.27 -7.33 10.95
N ARG A 214 -10.45 -8.33 11.82
CA ARG A 214 -9.34 -8.95 12.55
C ARG A 214 -8.59 -9.94 11.66
N TYR A 215 -7.28 -9.96 11.81
CA TYR A 215 -6.39 -10.92 11.15
C TYR A 215 -5.75 -11.83 12.20
N ASP A 216 -5.64 -13.11 11.88
CA ASP A 216 -4.74 -14.00 12.60
C ASP A 216 -3.29 -13.61 12.29
N VAL A 217 -2.54 -13.20 13.30
CA VAL A 217 -1.19 -12.63 13.13
C VAL A 217 -0.25 -13.65 12.49
N ALA A 218 -0.26 -14.90 12.96
CA ALA A 218 0.61 -15.95 12.44
C ALA A 218 0.35 -16.26 10.95
N THR A 219 -0.93 -16.32 10.56
CA THR A 219 -1.33 -16.50 9.16
C THR A 219 -0.92 -15.30 8.30
N ALA A 220 -1.10 -14.08 8.81
CA ALA A 220 -0.70 -12.86 8.10
C ALA A 220 0.83 -12.79 7.91
N GLU A 221 1.62 -13.10 8.94
CA GLU A 221 3.08 -13.19 8.88
C GLU A 221 3.53 -14.27 7.88
N THR A 222 2.88 -15.44 7.90
CA THR A 222 3.15 -16.50 6.92
C THR A 222 2.89 -16.02 5.50
N ALA A 223 1.80 -15.29 5.27
CA ALA A 223 1.52 -14.69 3.97
C ALA A 223 2.60 -13.68 3.56
N ALA A 224 3.03 -12.80 4.47
CA ALA A 224 4.07 -11.80 4.23
C ALA A 224 5.41 -12.45 3.85
N VAL A 225 5.86 -13.46 4.60
CA VAL A 225 7.11 -14.18 4.34
C VAL A 225 7.09 -14.87 2.97
N ASN A 226 5.99 -15.52 2.61
CA ASN A 226 5.88 -16.19 1.31
C ASN A 226 5.91 -15.18 0.15
N VAL A 227 5.24 -14.03 0.27
CA VAL A 227 5.31 -12.98 -0.75
C VAL A 227 6.72 -12.40 -0.86
N LEU A 228 7.41 -12.17 0.26
CA LEU A 228 8.79 -11.66 0.25
C LEU A 228 9.77 -12.63 -0.40
N ARG A 229 9.64 -13.93 -0.15
CA ARG A 229 10.45 -14.96 -0.83
C ARG A 229 10.22 -14.97 -2.33
N HIS A 230 8.97 -14.79 -2.76
CA HIS A 230 8.64 -14.71 -4.18
C HIS A 230 9.27 -13.47 -4.83
N ILE A 231 9.17 -12.32 -4.15
CA ILE A 231 9.82 -11.07 -4.56
C ILE A 231 11.33 -11.26 -4.70
N GLU A 232 11.98 -11.90 -3.73
CA GLU A 232 13.41 -12.17 -3.75
C GLU A 232 13.81 -13.06 -4.94
N GLY A 233 13.09 -14.16 -5.16
CA GLY A 233 13.36 -15.08 -6.27
C GLY A 233 13.23 -14.41 -7.63
N ASP A 234 12.14 -13.66 -7.83
CA ASP A 234 11.89 -12.93 -9.07
C ASP A 234 12.94 -11.83 -9.30
N LEU A 235 13.30 -11.08 -8.25
CA LEU A 235 14.32 -10.03 -8.35
C LEU A 235 15.71 -10.61 -8.62
N THR A 236 16.05 -11.73 -7.99
CA THR A 236 17.30 -12.47 -8.24
C THR A 236 17.36 -12.93 -9.68
N THR A 237 16.28 -13.53 -10.18
CA THR A 237 16.15 -13.95 -11.58
C THR A 237 16.29 -12.76 -12.53
N PHE A 238 15.66 -11.63 -12.23
CA PHE A 238 15.78 -10.43 -13.05
C PHE A 238 17.22 -9.91 -13.10
N ARG A 239 17.96 -9.99 -12.00
CA ARG A 239 19.34 -9.49 -11.91
C ARG A 239 20.36 -10.40 -12.56
N HIS A 240 20.16 -11.70 -12.48
CA HIS A 240 21.18 -12.68 -12.81
C HIS A 240 20.81 -13.60 -13.98
N GLY A 241 19.55 -13.54 -14.42
CA GLY A 241 18.99 -14.52 -15.34
C GLY A 241 18.72 -15.86 -14.67
N ASP A 242 18.15 -16.76 -15.45
CA ASP A 242 17.96 -18.17 -15.13
C ASP A 242 18.11 -18.96 -16.44
N PRO A 243 19.32 -19.49 -16.74
CA PRO A 243 19.58 -20.21 -17.98
C PRO A 243 18.73 -21.46 -18.17
N GLU A 244 18.31 -22.12 -17.08
CA GLU A 244 17.46 -23.31 -17.15
C GLU A 244 16.05 -22.96 -17.65
N ARG A 245 15.60 -21.73 -17.32
CA ARG A 245 14.33 -21.16 -17.80
C ARG A 245 14.50 -20.29 -19.05
N HIS A 246 15.69 -20.25 -19.65
CA HIS A 246 16.04 -19.41 -20.79
C HIS A 246 15.85 -17.91 -20.56
N LEU A 247 16.05 -17.45 -19.33
CA LEU A 247 15.94 -16.05 -18.94
C LEU A 247 17.32 -15.41 -18.88
N LEU A 248 17.50 -14.31 -19.59
CA LEU A 248 18.70 -13.49 -19.48
C LEU A 248 18.55 -12.45 -18.35
N PRO A 249 19.66 -11.90 -17.82
CA PRO A 249 19.58 -10.72 -16.95
C PRO A 249 18.77 -9.61 -17.61
N GLY A 250 17.85 -9.01 -16.85
CA GLY A 250 16.93 -7.97 -17.31
C GLY A 250 15.68 -8.49 -18.02
N ASP A 251 15.48 -9.81 -18.14
CA ASP A 251 14.30 -10.36 -18.83
C ASP A 251 13.00 -10.12 -18.01
N PRO A 252 11.96 -9.48 -18.58
CA PRO A 252 10.68 -9.28 -17.91
C PRO A 252 10.00 -10.57 -17.44
N TRP A 253 10.33 -11.72 -18.03
CA TRP A 253 9.85 -13.05 -17.61
C TRP A 253 10.35 -13.51 -16.25
N ALA A 254 11.33 -12.82 -15.67
CA ALA A 254 11.64 -12.94 -14.25
C ALA A 254 10.44 -12.60 -13.35
N PHE A 255 9.54 -11.70 -13.81
CA PHE A 255 8.32 -11.35 -13.11
C PHE A 255 7.12 -11.86 -13.91
N VAL A 256 6.43 -12.89 -13.43
CA VAL A 256 5.27 -13.42 -14.16
C VAL A 256 4.16 -12.36 -14.30
N ALA A 257 3.62 -12.20 -15.49
CA ALA A 257 2.48 -11.30 -15.73
C ALA A 257 1.16 -12.04 -15.64
N ASN A 258 0.10 -11.33 -15.23
CA ASN A 258 -1.26 -11.84 -15.17
C ASN A 258 -2.17 -11.00 -16.11
N PRO A 259 -2.34 -11.41 -17.37
CA PRO A 259 -3.22 -10.70 -18.32
C PRO A 259 -4.71 -10.80 -17.94
N SER A 260 -5.10 -11.77 -17.11
CA SER A 260 -6.49 -11.94 -16.64
C SER A 260 -6.84 -11.05 -15.44
N SER A 261 -5.88 -10.32 -14.88
CA SER A 261 -6.16 -9.38 -13.78
C SER A 261 -7.08 -8.25 -14.24
N LYS A 262 -8.08 -7.90 -13.41
CA LYS A 262 -8.95 -6.71 -13.63
C LYS A 262 -8.18 -5.39 -13.68
N LEU A 263 -6.93 -5.40 -13.23
CA LEU A 263 -6.02 -4.27 -13.21
C LEU A 263 -5.01 -4.31 -14.37
N CYS A 264 -5.09 -5.30 -15.27
CA CYS A 264 -4.32 -5.33 -16.51
C CYS A 264 -4.95 -4.38 -17.53
N SER A 265 -4.65 -3.08 -17.42
CA SER A 265 -5.09 -2.08 -18.38
C SER A 265 -4.18 -0.85 -18.39
N ALA A 266 -4.26 -0.08 -19.46
CA ALA A 266 -3.63 1.23 -19.59
C ALA A 266 -3.97 2.22 -18.45
N LYS A 267 -5.09 1.98 -17.74
CA LYS A 267 -5.54 2.80 -16.61
C LYS A 267 -4.80 2.48 -15.30
N TRP A 268 -4.41 1.23 -15.08
CA TRP A 268 -3.99 0.75 -13.75
C TRP A 268 -2.56 0.17 -13.71
N CYS A 269 -1.96 -0.11 -14.87
CA CYS A 269 -0.69 -0.82 -14.98
C CYS A 269 0.36 0.02 -15.72
N PRO A 270 1.47 0.43 -15.05
CA PRO A 270 2.55 1.19 -15.68
C PRO A 270 3.24 0.44 -16.83
N ALA A 271 3.25 -0.90 -16.78
CA ALA A 271 3.87 -1.73 -17.80
C ALA A 271 2.97 -2.01 -19.02
N HIS A 272 1.67 -1.71 -18.94
CA HIS A 272 0.71 -2.16 -19.95
C HIS A 272 0.97 -1.50 -21.32
N GLY A 273 1.31 -2.31 -22.31
CA GLY A 273 1.55 -1.84 -23.68
C GLY A 273 2.97 -1.37 -23.92
N THR A 274 3.84 -1.42 -22.91
CA THR A 274 5.25 -1.05 -23.06
C THR A 274 6.07 -2.26 -23.51
N ALA A 275 7.34 -2.04 -23.87
CA ALA A 275 8.27 -3.14 -24.17
C ALA A 275 8.48 -4.09 -22.97
N PHE A 276 8.22 -3.62 -21.74
CA PHE A 276 8.29 -4.45 -20.55
C PHE A 276 7.12 -5.43 -20.41
N CYS A 277 5.92 -5.11 -20.94
CA CYS A 277 4.78 -6.03 -20.86
C CYS A 277 3.77 -5.86 -22.02
N ARG A 278 3.71 -6.90 -22.87
CA ARG A 278 2.76 -7.02 -23.98
C ARG A 278 1.79 -8.21 -23.87
N GLU A 279 1.75 -8.88 -22.72
CA GLU A 279 0.93 -10.11 -22.54
C GLU A 279 -0.59 -9.91 -22.72
N HIS A 280 -1.08 -8.68 -22.63
CA HIS A 280 -2.48 -8.35 -22.94
C HIS A 280 -2.78 -8.38 -24.44
N ALA A 281 -1.75 -8.28 -25.30
CA ALA A 281 -1.85 -8.23 -26.75
C ALA A 281 -1.57 -9.58 -27.41
N ALA A 282 -1.31 -10.65 -26.64
CA ALA A 282 -0.99 -11.98 -27.16
C ALA A 282 -2.18 -12.74 -27.79
N ILE A 283 -3.28 -12.05 -28.09
CA ILE A 283 -4.33 -12.56 -28.98
C ILE A 283 -4.00 -12.00 -30.36
N GLU A 284 -3.17 -12.71 -31.12
CA GLU A 284 -3.20 -12.59 -32.58
C GLU A 284 -4.53 -13.21 -33.05
N GLU A 285 -5.35 -12.44 -33.78
CA GLU A 285 -6.46 -12.99 -34.56
C GLU A 285 -5.94 -13.79 -35.76
#